data_AF-A0A2R7SY59-F1
#
_entry.id   AF-A0A2R7SY59-F1
#
_cell.length_a   1.000
_cell.length_b   1.000
_cell.length_c   1.000
_cell.angle_alpha   90.00
_cell.angle_beta   90.00
_cell.angle_gamma   90.00
#
_symmetry.space_group_name_H-M   'P 1'
#
loop_
_entity.id
_entity.type
_entity.pdbx_description
1 polymer ?
#
loop_
_entity_poly.entity_id
_entity_poly.type
_entity_poly.pdbx_seq_one_letter_code
_entity_poly.pdbx_strand_id
1 'polypeptide(L)'
;MNPTRLATATRWAACFVALGLPLAALAGVSAEEAARLKTELTPLGAEKAGNKDGSIPAWTGGYTTPIATDKPGGRRSDPFKDEKPLYSITAKNADQYADKLTDGTRALLKKYPDSYRVDVYKTHRTAAAPQWVYDNTFKNATRAKLDGEVLSGAYGGIPFPVPKTGAEVMWNHVLRWRGTAWQFHIDSFQLTADGKAVLTTDGVGDQLMPYYLPNGSVEKFGGEFWMVRL
;
A
#
# COMPACT_ATOMS: atom_id res chain seq x y z
N MET A 1 59.73 14.67 69.37
CA MET A 1 59.60 13.24 69.72
C MET A 1 58.20 12.78 69.31
N ASN A 2 58.14 11.77 68.44
CA ASN A 2 56.95 11.06 67.96
C ASN A 2 56.16 10.43 69.16
N PRO A 3 54.87 10.02 69.05
CA PRO A 3 54.37 9.20 67.94
C PRO A 3 52.92 9.42 67.45
N THR A 4 52.77 9.27 66.14
CA THR A 4 51.90 8.29 65.46
C THR A 4 50.53 7.95 66.06
N ARG A 5 49.44 8.32 65.35
CA ARG A 5 48.20 7.54 65.29
C ARG A 5 47.65 7.52 63.86
N LEU A 6 47.66 6.33 63.24
CA LEU A 6 46.93 6.01 62.02
C LEU A 6 45.42 6.05 62.33
N ALA A 7 44.65 6.72 61.48
CA ALA A 7 43.20 6.55 61.39
C ALA A 7 42.83 6.33 59.92
N THR A 8 42.51 5.08 59.61
CA THR A 8 41.84 4.62 58.40
C THR A 8 40.41 5.15 58.36
N ALA A 9 40.00 5.81 57.26
CA ALA A 9 38.60 6.11 57.00
C ALA A 9 38.31 6.15 55.49
N THR A 10 37.90 4.99 54.98
CA THR A 10 37.27 4.74 53.69
C THR A 10 36.07 5.64 53.45
N ARG A 11 35.99 6.37 52.32
CA ARG A 11 34.71 6.98 51.87
C ARG A 11 34.52 6.93 50.34
N TRP A 12 33.71 5.94 49.94
CA TRP A 12 32.63 5.95 48.94
C TRP A 12 32.84 6.64 47.58
N ALA A 13 33.13 5.84 46.55
CA ALA A 13 32.83 6.18 45.16
C ALA A 13 31.32 6.02 44.91
N ALA A 14 30.63 7.12 44.59
CA ALA A 14 29.24 7.10 44.19
C ALA A 14 29.13 6.71 42.71
N CYS A 15 28.77 5.46 42.44
CA CYS A 15 28.31 5.02 41.12
C CYS A 15 26.97 5.68 40.81
N PHE A 16 26.95 6.65 39.89
CA PHE A 16 25.73 7.10 39.22
C PHE A 16 25.19 5.95 38.37
N VAL A 17 24.17 5.24 38.89
CA VAL A 17 23.37 4.31 38.09
C VAL A 17 22.47 5.16 37.20
N ALA A 18 22.83 5.26 35.92
CA ALA A 18 21.94 5.77 34.89
C ALA A 18 20.77 4.78 34.74
N LEU A 19 19.62 5.12 35.33
CA LEU A 19 18.35 4.47 35.05
C LEU A 19 17.98 4.75 33.58
N GLY A 20 18.43 3.87 32.69
CA GLY A 20 17.92 3.79 31.34
C GLY A 20 16.45 3.42 31.40
N LEU A 21 15.56 4.40 31.17
CA LEU A 21 14.17 4.13 30.84
C LEU A 21 14.16 3.20 29.63
N PRO A 22 13.57 2.00 29.71
CA PRO A 22 13.43 1.18 28.52
C PRO A 22 12.49 1.95 27.58
N LEU A 23 13.00 2.39 26.43
CA LEU A 23 12.16 2.70 25.28
C LEU A 23 11.43 1.39 24.95
N ALA A 24 10.22 1.24 25.49
CA ALA A 24 9.33 0.18 25.06
C ALA A 24 9.19 0.33 23.55
N ALA A 25 9.61 -0.69 22.79
CA ALA A 25 9.32 -0.78 21.38
C ALA A 25 7.79 -0.63 21.24
N LEU A 26 7.35 0.52 20.72
CA LEU A 26 5.92 0.84 20.67
C LEU A 26 5.23 -0.21 19.79
N ALA A 27 4.30 -0.92 20.42
CA ALA A 27 3.39 -1.83 19.76
C ALA A 27 2.37 -1.00 18.95
N GLY A 28 2.34 -1.15 17.63
CA GLY A 28 1.38 -0.43 16.77
C GLY A 28 1.25 1.07 17.05
N VAL A 29 0.12 1.65 16.64
CA VAL A 29 -0.33 2.98 17.05
C VAL A 29 -1.28 2.90 18.23
N SER A 30 -1.50 4.03 18.89
CA SER A 30 -2.49 4.14 19.98
C SER A 30 -3.92 3.84 19.51
N ALA A 31 -4.83 3.54 20.45
CA ALA A 31 -6.23 3.31 20.13
C ALA A 31 -6.90 4.57 19.54
N GLU A 32 -6.47 5.74 20.01
CA GLU A 32 -6.87 7.06 19.53
C GLU A 32 -6.44 7.28 18.07
N GLU A 33 -5.20 6.93 17.73
CA GLU A 33 -4.71 7.00 16.35
C GLU A 33 -5.43 6.00 15.44
N ALA A 34 -5.67 4.78 15.92
CA ALA A 34 -6.44 3.78 15.18
C ALA A 34 -7.88 4.23 14.91
N ALA A 35 -8.51 4.97 15.84
CA ALA A 35 -9.87 5.48 15.68
C ALA A 35 -10.03 6.38 14.44
N ARG A 36 -8.96 7.01 13.97
CA ARG A 36 -8.95 7.82 12.73
C ARG A 36 -9.35 7.02 11.49
N LEU A 37 -9.14 5.71 11.47
CA LEU A 37 -9.57 4.80 10.39
C LEU A 37 -11.09 4.67 10.25
N LYS A 38 -11.85 5.12 11.25
CA LYS A 38 -13.32 5.16 11.22
C LYS A 38 -13.86 6.54 10.85
N THR A 39 -13.01 7.58 10.86
CA THR A 39 -13.41 8.97 10.66
C THR A 39 -12.67 9.63 9.50
N GLU A 40 -11.44 10.08 9.73
CA GLU A 40 -10.60 10.89 8.85
C GLU A 40 -9.96 10.08 7.73
N LEU A 41 -9.57 8.84 8.03
CA LEU A 41 -8.91 7.95 7.10
C LEU A 41 -9.91 6.94 6.54
N THR A 42 -9.59 6.40 5.37
CA THR A 42 -10.25 5.19 4.88
C THR A 42 -9.91 4.02 5.81
N PRO A 43 -10.68 2.92 5.78
CA PRO A 43 -10.35 1.75 6.58
C PRO A 43 -9.00 1.10 6.26
N LEU A 44 -8.32 1.54 5.19
CA LEU A 44 -6.98 1.09 4.79
C LEU A 44 -5.88 2.13 5.07
N GLY A 45 -6.21 3.27 5.67
CA GLY A 45 -5.22 4.27 6.11
C GLY A 45 -4.99 5.45 5.17
N ALA A 46 -5.70 5.56 4.05
CA ALA A 46 -5.57 6.70 3.14
C ALA A 46 -6.43 7.89 3.59
N GLU A 47 -6.13 9.10 3.15
CA GLU A 47 -7.00 10.28 3.34
C GLU A 47 -8.41 10.00 2.80
N LYS A 48 -9.45 10.16 3.62
CA LYS A 48 -10.84 9.91 3.20
C LYS A 48 -11.44 11.08 2.43
N ALA A 49 -11.07 12.31 2.80
CA ALA A 49 -11.58 13.52 2.19
C ALA A 49 -11.21 13.64 0.70
N GLY A 50 -11.98 14.45 -0.01
CA GLY A 50 -11.59 14.92 -1.34
C GLY A 50 -10.51 16.00 -1.23
N ASN A 51 -9.87 16.34 -2.34
CA ASN A 51 -8.90 17.43 -2.35
C ASN A 51 -9.59 18.81 -2.48
N LYS A 52 -8.85 19.88 -2.18
CA LYS A 52 -9.39 21.24 -2.11
C LYS A 52 -9.93 21.79 -3.43
N ASP A 53 -9.35 21.38 -4.56
CA ASP A 53 -9.75 21.84 -5.90
C ASP A 53 -10.93 21.05 -6.49
N GLY A 54 -11.39 19.99 -5.81
CA GLY A 54 -12.55 19.19 -6.21
C GLY A 54 -12.28 18.16 -7.32
N SER A 55 -11.06 18.06 -7.84
CA SER A 55 -10.70 17.07 -8.87
C SER A 55 -10.64 15.63 -8.35
N ILE A 56 -10.45 15.44 -7.04
CA ILE A 56 -10.46 14.15 -6.36
C ILE A 56 -11.64 14.12 -5.37
N PRO A 57 -12.66 13.27 -5.59
CA PRO A 57 -13.79 13.18 -4.67
C PRO A 57 -13.40 12.51 -3.35
N ALA A 58 -14.22 12.71 -2.32
CA ALA A 58 -14.12 11.92 -1.09
C ALA A 58 -14.34 10.43 -1.38
N TRP A 59 -13.69 9.56 -0.59
CA TRP A 59 -13.94 8.13 -0.67
C TRP A 59 -15.23 7.76 0.08
N THR A 60 -16.15 7.11 -0.63
CA THR A 60 -17.50 6.78 -0.12
C THR A 60 -17.77 5.28 -0.05
N GLY A 61 -16.73 4.43 0.04
CA GLY A 61 -16.88 2.98 0.10
C GLY A 61 -16.23 2.21 -1.06
N GLY A 62 -15.81 2.92 -2.11
CA GLY A 62 -15.30 2.30 -3.34
C GLY A 62 -16.40 1.77 -4.24
N TYR A 63 -16.03 1.02 -5.28
CA TYR A 63 -16.97 0.44 -6.24
C TYR A 63 -17.18 -1.05 -5.93
N THR A 64 -18.39 -1.39 -5.49
CA THR A 64 -18.75 -2.75 -5.03
C THR A 64 -19.91 -3.36 -5.83
N THR A 65 -20.39 -2.66 -6.86
CA THR A 65 -21.53 -3.11 -7.67
C THR A 65 -21.04 -4.05 -8.78
N PRO A 66 -21.56 -5.28 -8.87
CA PRO A 66 -21.22 -6.16 -9.98
C PRO A 66 -21.69 -5.57 -11.33
N ILE A 67 -20.85 -5.67 -12.36
CA ILE A 67 -21.27 -5.29 -13.72
C ILE A 67 -21.96 -6.50 -14.35
N ALA A 68 -23.25 -6.36 -14.69
CA ALA A 68 -24.08 -7.50 -15.13
C ALA A 68 -23.56 -8.24 -16.37
N THR A 69 -22.75 -7.58 -17.20
CA THR A 69 -22.14 -8.16 -18.40
C THR A 69 -20.88 -8.96 -18.13
N ASP A 70 -20.33 -8.89 -16.90
CA ASP A 70 -19.14 -9.66 -16.53
C ASP A 70 -19.46 -11.15 -16.45
N LYS A 71 -18.59 -11.93 -17.10
CA LYS A 71 -18.63 -13.39 -17.06
C LYS A 71 -17.36 -13.92 -16.42
N PRO A 72 -17.44 -14.98 -15.59
CA PRO A 72 -16.24 -15.67 -15.09
C PRO A 72 -15.32 -16.08 -16.25
N GLY A 73 -14.01 -15.81 -16.09
CA GLY A 73 -12.99 -16.07 -17.13
C GLY A 73 -13.02 -15.11 -18.33
N GLY A 74 -13.99 -14.19 -18.41
CA GLY A 74 -14.09 -13.20 -19.47
C GLY A 74 -13.29 -11.92 -19.20
N ARG A 75 -13.21 -11.06 -20.21
CA ARG A 75 -12.70 -9.69 -20.06
C ARG A 75 -13.63 -8.91 -19.11
N ARG A 76 -13.05 -8.24 -18.11
CA ARG A 76 -13.79 -7.33 -17.23
C ARG A 76 -14.37 -6.17 -18.04
N SER A 77 -15.64 -5.88 -17.79
CA SER A 77 -16.36 -4.75 -18.37
C SER A 77 -15.88 -3.45 -17.77
N ASP A 78 -15.98 -2.37 -18.54
CA ASP A 78 -15.66 -1.03 -18.05
C ASP A 78 -16.87 -0.43 -17.31
N PRO A 79 -16.78 -0.14 -16.00
CA PRO A 79 -17.86 0.48 -15.24
C PRO A 79 -18.19 1.91 -15.69
N PHE A 80 -17.29 2.57 -16.44
CA PHE A 80 -17.42 3.95 -16.90
C PHE A 80 -17.44 4.06 -18.42
N LYS A 81 -17.89 3.01 -19.13
CA LYS A 81 -17.86 2.90 -20.60
C LYS A 81 -18.48 4.09 -21.37
N ASP A 82 -19.44 4.78 -20.77
CA ASP A 82 -20.17 5.90 -21.38
C ASP A 82 -19.62 7.27 -20.92
N GLU A 83 -18.54 7.28 -20.14
CA GLU A 83 -17.92 8.51 -19.66
C GLU A 83 -17.17 9.25 -20.78
N LYS A 84 -17.35 10.56 -20.82
CA LYS A 84 -16.70 11.44 -21.79
C LYS A 84 -15.53 12.17 -21.11
N PRO A 85 -14.45 12.49 -21.86
CA PRO A 85 -13.40 13.35 -21.35
C PRO A 85 -13.98 14.68 -20.86
N LEU A 86 -13.44 15.20 -19.76
CA LEU A 86 -13.66 16.57 -19.30
C LEU A 86 -13.02 17.56 -20.27
N TYR A 87 -11.81 17.22 -20.74
CA TYR A 87 -11.06 17.96 -21.75
C TYR A 87 -9.93 17.09 -22.31
N SER A 88 -9.29 17.58 -23.38
CA SER A 88 -8.14 16.92 -24.00
C SER A 88 -6.93 17.86 -24.03
N ILE A 89 -5.77 17.33 -23.66
CA ILE A 89 -4.48 18.01 -23.77
C ILE A 89 -3.84 17.58 -25.09
N THR A 90 -3.52 18.56 -25.93
CA THR A 90 -2.90 18.41 -27.24
C THR A 90 -1.60 19.21 -27.27
N ALA A 91 -0.81 19.09 -28.34
CA ALA A 91 0.38 19.93 -28.51
C ALA A 91 0.08 21.44 -28.40
N LYS A 92 -1.13 21.87 -28.79
CA LYS A 92 -1.54 23.28 -28.83
C LYS A 92 -1.75 23.91 -27.45
N ASN A 93 -2.13 23.12 -26.45
CA ASN A 93 -2.41 23.61 -25.09
C ASN A 93 -1.55 22.91 -24.02
N ALA A 94 -0.56 22.11 -24.42
CA ALA A 94 0.30 21.36 -23.49
C ALA A 94 0.99 22.26 -22.45
N ASP A 95 1.40 23.46 -22.85
CA ASP A 95 2.07 24.41 -21.96
C ASP A 95 1.15 24.91 -20.83
N GLN A 96 -0.16 24.94 -21.05
CA GLN A 96 -1.15 25.30 -20.02
C GLN A 96 -1.26 24.24 -18.90
N TYR A 97 -0.84 23.02 -19.19
CA TYR A 97 -0.91 21.86 -18.29
C TYR A 97 0.47 21.27 -18.00
N ALA A 98 1.54 22.04 -18.17
CA ALA A 98 2.91 21.54 -18.09
C ALA A 98 3.21 20.86 -16.74
N ASP A 99 2.60 21.33 -15.64
CA ASP A 99 2.70 20.76 -14.29
C ASP A 99 1.95 19.42 -14.12
N LYS A 100 1.10 19.05 -15.08
CA LYS A 100 0.34 17.79 -15.11
C LYS A 100 0.93 16.75 -16.07
N LEU A 101 1.92 17.12 -16.86
CA LEU A 101 2.49 16.25 -17.90
C LEU A 101 3.89 15.79 -17.54
N THR A 102 4.14 14.49 -17.63
CA THR A 102 5.50 13.95 -17.54
C THR A 102 6.34 14.35 -18.75
N ASP A 103 7.65 14.35 -18.62
CA ASP A 103 8.60 14.65 -19.70
C ASP A 103 8.36 13.79 -20.94
N GLY A 104 8.08 12.49 -20.72
CA GLY A 104 7.74 11.55 -21.78
C GLY A 104 6.44 11.92 -22.51
N THR A 105 5.39 12.29 -21.76
CA THR A 105 4.12 12.73 -22.35
C THR A 105 4.29 14.03 -23.14
N ARG A 106 5.07 15.00 -22.62
CA ARG A 106 5.39 16.24 -23.33
C ARG A 106 6.17 15.95 -24.62
N ALA A 107 7.12 15.02 -24.58
CA ALA A 107 7.87 14.61 -25.75
C ALA A 107 6.98 13.94 -26.82
N LEU A 108 6.03 13.09 -26.41
CA LEU A 108 5.06 12.48 -27.33
C LEU A 108 4.14 13.52 -27.98
N LEU A 109 3.62 14.48 -27.21
CA LEU A 109 2.80 15.59 -27.72
C LEU A 109 3.58 16.42 -28.75
N LYS A 110 4.87 16.68 -28.52
CA LYS A 110 5.73 17.40 -29.48
C LYS A 110 6.05 16.58 -30.72
N LYS A 111 6.30 15.28 -30.57
CA LYS A 111 6.68 14.38 -31.67
C LYS A 111 5.49 14.06 -32.59
N TYR A 112 4.28 14.00 -32.02
CA TYR A 112 3.06 13.60 -32.73
C TYR A 112 1.93 14.63 -32.51
N PRO A 113 2.10 15.89 -32.95
CA PRO A 113 1.19 16.98 -32.59
C PRO A 113 -0.23 16.84 -33.14
N ASP A 114 -0.40 16.11 -34.25
CA ASP A 114 -1.70 15.95 -34.92
C ASP A 114 -2.44 14.66 -34.54
N SER A 115 -1.75 13.67 -33.96
CA SER A 115 -2.30 12.34 -33.69
C SER A 115 -2.27 11.92 -32.22
N TYR A 116 -1.43 12.55 -31.39
CA TYR A 116 -1.35 12.25 -29.97
C TYR A 116 -2.06 13.33 -29.13
N ARG A 117 -2.84 12.87 -28.15
CA ARG A 117 -3.48 13.71 -27.14
C ARG A 117 -3.64 12.92 -25.85
N VAL A 118 -3.86 13.64 -24.75
CA VAL A 118 -4.18 13.06 -23.44
C VAL A 118 -5.61 13.46 -23.09
N ASP A 119 -6.51 12.50 -23.07
CA ASP A 119 -7.90 12.71 -22.67
C ASP A 119 -7.98 12.63 -21.13
N VAL A 120 -8.51 13.68 -20.50
CA VAL A 120 -8.64 13.78 -19.04
C VAL A 120 -10.08 13.48 -18.63
N TYR A 121 -10.24 12.55 -17.69
CA TYR A 121 -11.53 12.05 -17.23
C TYR A 121 -11.79 12.41 -15.78
N LYS A 122 -13.00 12.14 -15.29
CA LYS A 122 -13.34 12.37 -13.89
C LYS A 122 -12.62 11.36 -13.00
N THR A 123 -12.09 11.82 -11.87
CA THR A 123 -11.49 10.92 -10.88
C THR A 123 -12.58 10.13 -10.16
N HIS A 124 -12.41 8.80 -10.12
CA HIS A 124 -13.21 7.90 -9.30
C HIS A 124 -12.33 7.18 -8.29
N ARG A 125 -12.74 7.16 -7.01
CA ARG A 125 -12.04 6.39 -5.98
C ARG A 125 -12.71 5.02 -5.81
N THR A 126 -12.38 4.08 -6.68
CA THR A 126 -13.07 2.78 -6.81
C THR A 126 -12.53 1.66 -5.93
N ALA A 127 -11.33 1.81 -5.34
CA ALA A 127 -10.72 0.78 -4.52
C ALA A 127 -11.60 0.43 -3.31
N ALA A 128 -11.87 -0.87 -3.15
CA ALA A 128 -12.64 -1.45 -2.05
C ALA A 128 -12.03 -2.81 -1.64
N ALA A 129 -12.29 -3.20 -0.39
CA ALA A 129 -12.00 -4.52 0.14
C ALA A 129 -13.22 -5.06 0.91
N PRO A 130 -13.32 -6.38 1.11
CA PRO A 130 -14.33 -6.96 1.98
C PRO A 130 -14.25 -6.43 3.42
N GLN A 131 -15.38 -6.40 4.12
CA GLN A 131 -15.45 -5.88 5.49
C GLN A 131 -14.44 -6.54 6.45
N TRP A 132 -14.21 -7.85 6.32
CA TRP A 132 -13.25 -8.56 7.17
C TRP A 132 -11.81 -8.07 7.00
N VAL A 133 -11.43 -7.51 5.84
CA VAL A 133 -10.12 -6.88 5.63
C VAL A 133 -10.02 -5.59 6.42
N TYR A 134 -11.07 -4.78 6.40
CA TYR A 134 -11.15 -3.53 7.15
C TYR A 134 -11.09 -3.76 8.66
N ASP A 135 -11.84 -4.76 9.14
CA ASP A 135 -11.87 -5.10 10.56
C ASP A 135 -10.51 -5.60 11.05
N ASN A 136 -9.84 -6.43 10.25
CA ASN A 136 -8.48 -6.89 10.57
C ASN A 136 -7.45 -5.77 10.46
N THR A 137 -7.59 -4.86 9.50
CA THR A 137 -6.72 -3.68 9.39
C THR A 137 -6.83 -2.80 10.64
N PHE A 138 -8.05 -2.56 11.12
CA PHE A 138 -8.28 -1.82 12.37
C PHE A 138 -7.66 -2.53 13.58
N LYS A 139 -7.75 -3.86 13.66
CA LYS A 139 -7.07 -4.64 14.71
C LYS A 139 -5.55 -4.50 14.59
N ASN A 140 -4.99 -4.69 13.39
CA ASN A 140 -3.55 -4.65 13.14
C ASN A 140 -2.93 -3.31 13.56
N ALA A 141 -3.68 -2.20 13.41
CA ALA A 141 -3.23 -0.87 13.82
C ALA A 141 -2.62 -0.83 15.22
N THR A 142 -3.15 -1.57 16.20
CA THR A 142 -2.67 -1.53 17.59
C THR A 142 -1.79 -2.71 18.01
N ARG A 143 -1.73 -3.78 17.20
CA ARG A 143 -1.01 -5.02 17.56
C ARG A 143 0.16 -5.37 16.64
N ALA A 144 0.22 -4.82 15.43
CA ALA A 144 1.30 -5.09 14.49
C ALA A 144 2.61 -4.47 15.00
N LYS A 145 3.72 -5.18 14.78
CA LYS A 145 5.06 -4.75 15.21
C LYS A 145 6.10 -5.12 14.18
N LEU A 146 7.14 -4.30 14.09
CA LEU A 146 8.39 -4.64 13.41
C LEU A 146 9.50 -4.80 14.45
N ASP A 147 10.21 -5.93 14.36
CA ASP A 147 11.51 -6.13 15.01
C ASP A 147 12.56 -6.26 13.91
N GLY A 148 13.28 -5.16 13.65
CA GLY A 148 14.03 -4.99 12.40
C GLY A 148 13.09 -5.09 11.18
N GLU A 149 13.34 -6.06 10.31
CA GLU A 149 12.51 -6.35 9.14
C GLU A 149 11.42 -7.39 9.41
N VAL A 150 11.34 -7.94 10.63
CA VAL A 150 10.41 -9.04 10.94
C VAL A 150 9.06 -8.48 11.35
N LEU A 151 8.04 -8.74 10.52
CA LEU A 151 6.65 -8.44 10.84
C LEU A 151 6.04 -9.49 11.77
N SER A 152 5.39 -9.02 12.84
CA SER A 152 4.58 -9.85 13.74
C SER A 152 3.28 -9.16 14.13
N GLY A 153 2.31 -9.93 14.62
CA GLY A 153 1.04 -9.40 15.14
C GLY A 153 0.03 -8.96 14.09
N ALA A 154 0.34 -9.03 12.79
CA ALA A 154 -0.58 -8.65 11.72
C ALA A 154 -1.15 -9.89 11.01
N TYR A 155 -2.43 -9.82 10.62
CA TYR A 155 -3.07 -10.83 9.77
C TYR A 155 -4.27 -10.23 9.03
N GLY A 156 -4.58 -10.72 7.83
CA GLY A 156 -5.87 -10.51 7.15
C GLY A 156 -6.23 -9.06 6.82
N GLY A 157 -5.27 -8.13 6.87
CA GLY A 157 -5.49 -6.70 6.67
C GLY A 157 -4.18 -5.94 6.51
N ILE A 158 -4.23 -4.63 6.25
CA ILE A 158 -3.01 -3.81 6.15
C ILE A 158 -2.29 -3.83 7.51
N PRO A 159 -0.98 -4.13 7.56
CA PRO A 159 -0.26 -4.22 8.83
C PRO A 159 -0.20 -2.90 9.61
N PHE A 160 0.19 -1.81 8.94
CA PHE A 160 0.43 -0.51 9.57
C PHE A 160 -0.40 0.59 8.88
N PRO A 161 -1.73 0.62 9.05
CA PRO A 161 -2.57 1.58 8.34
C PRO A 161 -2.29 3.06 8.70
N VAL A 162 -1.55 3.32 9.78
CA VAL A 162 -1.03 4.66 10.13
C VAL A 162 0.49 4.54 10.31
N PRO A 163 1.27 4.44 9.22
CA PRO A 163 2.68 4.11 9.31
C PRO A 163 3.52 5.27 9.86
N LYS A 164 4.53 4.96 10.65
CA LYS A 164 5.50 5.89 11.26
C LYS A 164 6.87 5.81 10.61
N THR A 165 7.17 4.73 9.91
CA THR A 165 8.47 4.48 9.29
C THR A 165 8.35 4.05 7.82
N GLY A 166 9.43 4.21 7.05
CA GLY A 166 9.48 3.73 5.67
C GLY A 166 9.33 2.21 5.56
N ALA A 167 9.86 1.45 6.53
CA ALA A 167 9.73 -0.01 6.59
C ALA A 167 8.26 -0.44 6.71
N GLU A 168 7.47 0.26 7.55
CA GLU A 168 6.03 0.00 7.69
C GLU A 168 5.26 0.29 6.38
N VAL A 169 5.63 1.35 5.65
CA VAL A 169 5.07 1.66 4.33
C VAL A 169 5.39 0.54 3.33
N MET A 170 6.62 0.03 3.35
CA MET A 170 7.02 -1.08 2.48
C MET A 170 6.27 -2.37 2.81
N TRP A 171 6.08 -2.68 4.09
CA TRP A 171 5.25 -3.82 4.53
C TRP A 171 3.80 -3.69 4.08
N ASN A 172 3.21 -2.49 4.15
CA ASN A 172 1.88 -2.24 3.60
C ASN A 172 1.83 -2.44 2.08
N HIS A 173 2.88 -2.05 1.35
CA HIS A 173 2.96 -2.29 -0.09
C HIS A 173 3.01 -3.78 -0.41
N VAL A 174 3.84 -4.55 0.29
CA VAL A 174 4.00 -6.00 0.11
C VAL A 174 2.70 -6.73 0.43
N LEU A 175 2.07 -6.40 1.57
CA LEU A 175 0.88 -7.08 2.07
C LEU A 175 -0.42 -6.33 1.75
N ARG A 176 -0.45 -5.51 0.69
CA ARG A 176 -1.69 -4.83 0.27
C ARG A 176 -2.77 -5.82 -0.16
N TRP A 177 -4.03 -5.47 0.05
CA TRP A 177 -5.16 -6.27 -0.41
C TRP A 177 -5.18 -6.39 -1.94
N ARG A 178 -5.20 -7.64 -2.45
CA ARG A 178 -5.31 -7.96 -3.89
C ARG A 178 -6.26 -9.12 -4.19
N GLY A 179 -6.94 -9.66 -3.17
CA GLY A 179 -7.64 -10.93 -3.21
C GLY A 179 -6.91 -12.02 -2.42
N THR A 180 -7.60 -13.12 -2.16
CA THR A 180 -7.05 -14.28 -1.44
C THR A 180 -6.29 -15.23 -2.37
N ALA A 181 -6.76 -15.35 -3.61
CA ALA A 181 -6.14 -16.16 -4.65
C ALA A 181 -6.43 -15.53 -6.02
N TRP A 182 -5.50 -15.68 -6.97
CA TRP A 182 -5.74 -15.35 -8.37
C TRP A 182 -4.84 -16.18 -9.28
N GLN A 183 -5.33 -16.41 -10.49
CA GLN A 183 -4.59 -17.03 -11.57
C GLN A 183 -4.25 -15.95 -12.61
N PHE A 184 -3.07 -16.04 -13.22
CA PHE A 184 -2.64 -15.17 -14.29
C PHE A 184 -1.94 -15.98 -15.38
N HIS A 185 -2.18 -15.60 -16.64
CA HIS A 185 -1.50 -16.18 -17.80
C HIS A 185 -0.25 -15.37 -18.11
N ILE A 186 0.84 -16.05 -18.47
CA ILE A 186 2.14 -15.47 -18.81
C ILE A 186 2.42 -15.78 -20.27
N ASP A 187 2.04 -14.84 -21.14
CA ASP A 187 2.41 -14.90 -22.56
C ASP A 187 3.56 -13.92 -22.82
N SER A 188 4.72 -14.44 -23.20
CA SER A 188 5.86 -13.62 -23.62
C SER A 188 6.04 -13.71 -25.12
N PHE A 189 6.14 -12.55 -25.77
CA PHE A 189 6.33 -12.44 -27.21
C PHE A 189 7.64 -11.72 -27.52
N GLN A 190 8.40 -12.26 -28.46
CA GLN A 190 9.48 -11.55 -29.11
C GLN A 190 8.92 -10.85 -30.36
N LEU A 191 9.10 -9.53 -30.43
CA LEU A 191 8.75 -8.75 -31.61
C LEU A 191 9.94 -8.69 -32.56
N THR A 192 9.75 -9.12 -33.81
CA THR A 192 10.75 -8.98 -34.86
C THR A 192 10.77 -7.56 -35.43
N ALA A 193 11.83 -7.20 -36.16
CA ALA A 193 11.98 -5.87 -36.75
C ALA A 193 10.88 -5.52 -37.77
N ASP A 194 10.29 -6.52 -38.42
CA ASP A 194 9.13 -6.41 -39.31
C ASP A 194 7.77 -6.41 -38.58
N GLY A 195 7.78 -6.43 -37.25
CA GLY A 195 6.58 -6.28 -36.41
C GLY A 195 5.81 -7.58 -36.14
N LYS A 196 6.38 -8.74 -36.49
CA LYS A 196 5.76 -10.04 -36.20
C LYS A 196 5.97 -10.40 -34.73
N ALA A 197 4.89 -10.74 -34.04
CA ALA A 197 4.95 -11.30 -32.70
C ALA A 197 5.19 -12.81 -32.78
N VAL A 198 6.28 -13.27 -32.16
CA VAL A 198 6.61 -14.69 -32.01
C VAL A 198 6.45 -15.05 -30.54
N LEU A 199 5.52 -15.95 -30.23
CA LEU A 199 5.34 -16.45 -28.86
C LEU A 199 6.58 -17.25 -28.43
N THR A 200 7.22 -16.84 -27.34
CA THR A 200 8.41 -17.50 -26.79
C THR A 200 8.09 -18.33 -25.56
N THR A 201 7.08 -17.94 -24.80
CA THR A 201 6.70 -18.59 -23.54
C THR A 201 5.21 -18.42 -23.31
N ASP A 202 4.56 -19.51 -22.91
CA ASP A 202 3.20 -19.56 -22.38
C ASP A 202 3.28 -20.27 -21.02
N GLY A 203 2.45 -19.85 -20.07
CA GLY A 203 2.43 -20.38 -18.72
C GLY A 203 1.22 -19.88 -17.94
N VAL A 204 0.86 -20.64 -16.90
CA VAL A 204 -0.23 -20.28 -15.98
C VAL A 204 0.36 -20.20 -14.58
N GLY A 205 0.30 -19.01 -13.98
CA GLY A 205 0.69 -18.81 -12.60
C GLY A 205 -0.53 -18.77 -11.69
N ASP A 206 -0.55 -19.59 -10.65
CA ASP A 206 -1.49 -19.51 -9.55
C ASP A 206 -0.83 -18.82 -8.37
N GLN A 207 -1.51 -17.84 -7.78
CA GLN A 207 -1.07 -17.17 -6.57
C GLN A 207 -2.09 -17.32 -5.46
N LEU A 208 -1.59 -17.59 -4.27
CA LEU A 208 -2.36 -17.62 -3.04
C LEU A 208 -1.70 -16.68 -2.04
N MET A 209 -2.53 -15.93 -1.31
CA MET A 209 -2.10 -15.07 -0.21
C MET A 209 -2.60 -15.68 1.10
N PRO A 210 -1.86 -16.62 1.73
CA PRO A 210 -2.30 -17.25 2.97
C PRO A 210 -2.59 -16.23 4.08
N TYR A 211 -1.85 -15.11 4.09
CA TYR A 211 -2.07 -13.97 5.00
C TYR A 211 -3.50 -13.40 4.96
N TYR A 212 -4.20 -13.56 3.83
CA TYR A 212 -5.55 -13.07 3.61
C TYR A 212 -6.62 -14.17 3.66
N LEU A 213 -6.29 -15.41 4.00
CA LEU A 213 -7.31 -16.47 4.07
C LEU A 213 -8.31 -16.20 5.20
N PRO A 214 -9.64 -16.17 4.94
CA PRO A 214 -10.64 -15.78 5.93
C PRO A 214 -10.67 -16.65 7.21
N ASN A 215 -10.25 -17.91 7.09
CA ASN A 215 -10.29 -18.89 8.18
C ASN A 215 -9.01 -18.93 9.04
N GLY A 216 -8.03 -18.06 8.77
CA GLY A 216 -6.81 -17.95 9.57
C GLY A 216 -6.89 -16.89 10.67
N SER A 217 -5.82 -16.76 11.45
CA SER A 217 -5.66 -15.76 12.49
C SER A 217 -4.16 -15.51 12.74
N VAL A 218 -3.82 -14.48 13.52
CA VAL A 218 -2.42 -14.19 13.89
C VAL A 218 -1.76 -15.40 14.56
N GLU A 219 -2.52 -16.14 15.38
CA GLU A 219 -2.02 -17.28 16.16
C GLU A 219 -1.83 -18.54 15.29
N LYS A 220 -2.57 -18.66 14.19
CA LYS A 220 -2.52 -19.82 13.28
C LYS A 220 -1.67 -19.57 12.05
N PHE A 221 -1.24 -18.33 11.82
CA PHE A 221 -0.55 -17.94 10.61
C PHE A 221 0.91 -18.42 10.63
N GLY A 222 1.25 -19.33 9.71
CA GLY A 222 2.58 -19.96 9.63
C GLY A 222 3.69 -19.08 9.07
N GLY A 223 3.46 -17.78 8.84
CA GLY A 223 4.48 -16.86 8.30
C GLY A 223 4.60 -16.85 6.77
N GLU A 224 3.87 -17.71 6.06
CA GLU A 224 3.84 -17.76 4.60
C GLU A 224 2.89 -16.69 4.04
N PHE A 225 3.44 -15.53 3.68
CA PHE A 225 2.62 -14.40 3.23
C PHE A 225 2.06 -14.58 1.81
N TRP A 226 2.82 -15.21 0.92
CA TRP A 226 2.53 -15.31 -0.49
C TRP A 226 3.11 -16.60 -1.07
N MET A 227 2.25 -17.39 -1.71
CA MET A 227 2.64 -18.59 -2.44
C MET A 227 2.38 -18.40 -3.92
N VAL A 228 3.34 -18.84 -4.73
CA VAL A 228 3.26 -18.83 -6.19
C VAL A 228 3.51 -20.24 -6.69
N ARG A 229 2.63 -20.71 -7.57
CA ARG A 229 2.79 -21.93 -8.35
C ARG A 229 2.82 -21.54 -9.81
N LEU A 230 3.85 -21.98 -10.53
CA LEU A 230 4.03 -21.80 -11.97
C LEU A 230 3.82 -23.13 -12.70
#